data_AF-A0AAJ6MN04-F1
#
_entry.id   AF-A0AAJ6MN04-F1
#
_cell.length_a   1.000
_cell.length_b   1.000
_cell.length_c   1.000
_cell.angle_alpha   90.00
_cell.angle_beta   90.00
_cell.angle_gamma   90.00
#
_symmetry.space_group_name_H-M   'P 1'
#
loop_
_entity.id
_entity.type
_entity.pdbx_description
1 polymer ?
#
loop_
_entity_poly.entity_id
_entity_poly.type
_entity_poly.pdbx_seq_one_letter_code
_entity_poly.pdbx_strand_id
1 'polypeptide(L)'
;MAIRAAFGASLALGAAVVTTPAGAQQYFNGSQTTPNGAVNGGGGVWDATTTNWTDFFGSISTAYDPLSAGTMFGSGGPSTPATGGTVTVTPSGVQLTSLVGFDLTGDGSIYTIQGGDLRLAPGGPRSSPTMSQGPGTRRQRSPRASLAAAASP
;
A
#
# COMPACT_ATOMS: atom_id res chain seq x y z
N MET A 1 -33.47 9.06 -60.33
CA MET A 1 -33.20 8.13 -59.21
C MET A 1 -31.97 8.61 -58.46
N ALA A 2 -32.10 8.98 -57.20
CA ALA A 2 -30.97 9.03 -56.26
C ALA A 2 -31.52 8.91 -54.85
N ILE A 3 -30.89 8.03 -54.08
CA ILE A 3 -31.42 7.30 -52.93
C ILE A 3 -31.31 8.14 -51.66
N ARG A 4 -32.40 8.17 -50.88
CA ARG A 4 -32.44 8.66 -49.50
C ARG A 4 -31.62 7.72 -48.62
N ALA A 5 -30.56 8.19 -47.98
CA ALA A 5 -29.90 7.48 -46.89
C ALA A 5 -30.29 8.13 -45.56
N ALA A 6 -31.31 7.56 -44.92
CA ALA A 6 -31.59 7.81 -43.52
C ALA A 6 -30.60 6.99 -42.68
N PHE A 7 -29.75 7.63 -41.88
CA PHE A 7 -28.99 6.94 -40.84
C PHE A 7 -29.69 7.14 -39.50
N GLY A 8 -30.34 6.07 -39.06
CA GLY A 8 -31.04 5.97 -37.80
C GLY A 8 -30.11 5.74 -36.60
N ALA A 9 -30.54 6.33 -35.49
CA ALA A 9 -30.11 6.29 -34.11
C ALA A 9 -29.40 5.04 -33.57
N SER A 10 -28.52 5.26 -32.60
CA SER A 10 -28.59 4.61 -31.27
C SER A 10 -27.77 5.42 -30.25
N LEU A 11 -28.45 6.17 -29.36
CA LEU A 11 -27.83 6.73 -28.16
C LEU A 11 -28.09 5.73 -27.01
N ALA A 12 -27.10 4.90 -26.70
CA ALA A 12 -27.18 4.04 -25.53
C ALA A 12 -26.89 4.86 -24.26
N LEU A 13 -27.93 5.11 -23.45
CA LEU A 13 -27.74 5.55 -22.07
C LEU A 13 -27.21 4.37 -21.25
N GLY A 14 -25.88 4.25 -21.15
CA GLY A 14 -25.26 3.42 -20.15
C GLY A 14 -25.37 4.11 -18.79
N ALA A 15 -26.07 3.49 -17.84
CA ALA A 15 -26.01 3.91 -16.45
C ALA A 15 -24.57 3.71 -15.95
N ALA A 16 -23.83 4.81 -15.79
CA ALA A 16 -22.56 4.77 -15.10
C ALA A 16 -22.85 4.45 -13.62
N VAL A 17 -22.54 3.23 -13.20
CA VAL A 17 -22.29 2.99 -11.77
C VAL A 17 -21.14 3.92 -11.42
N VAL A 18 -21.44 4.99 -10.67
CA VAL A 18 -20.42 5.77 -10.01
C VAL A 18 -19.79 4.84 -8.99
N THR A 19 -18.73 4.15 -9.40
CA THR A 19 -17.77 3.64 -8.44
C THR A 19 -17.33 4.87 -7.65
N THR A 20 -17.63 4.91 -6.36
CA THR A 20 -17.07 5.92 -5.45
C THR A 20 -15.60 6.07 -5.81
N PRO A 21 -15.09 7.29 -6.07
CA PRO A 21 -13.68 7.45 -6.34
C PRO A 21 -12.95 6.78 -5.19
N ALA A 22 -12.23 5.69 -5.49
CA ALA A 22 -11.18 5.24 -4.59
C ALA A 22 -10.27 6.46 -4.41
N GLY A 23 -9.98 6.87 -3.16
CA GLY A 23 -9.20 8.08 -2.91
C GLY A 23 -7.90 8.09 -3.71
N ALA A 24 -7.35 9.24 -4.08
CA ALA A 24 -6.09 9.24 -4.84
C ALA A 24 -4.97 8.56 -4.02
N GLN A 25 -4.07 7.84 -4.69
CA GLN A 25 -2.87 7.28 -4.08
C GLN A 25 -1.99 8.43 -3.56
N GLN A 26 -1.47 8.27 -2.34
CA GLN A 26 -0.60 9.24 -1.70
C GLN A 26 0.82 8.69 -1.56
N TYR A 27 1.80 9.58 -1.68
CA TYR A 27 3.20 9.24 -1.75
C TYR A 27 3.97 9.92 -0.62
N PHE A 28 4.80 9.15 0.07
CA PHE A 28 5.61 9.67 1.15
C PHE A 28 6.70 10.59 0.61
N ASN A 29 6.72 11.83 1.09
CA ASN A 29 7.62 12.89 0.63
C ASN A 29 8.78 13.17 1.59
N GLY A 30 8.99 12.31 2.60
CA GLY A 30 10.07 12.48 3.58
C GLY A 30 9.86 13.66 4.51
N SER A 31 10.88 14.52 4.59
CA SER A 31 10.83 15.79 5.33
C SER A 31 10.31 16.95 4.50
N GLN A 32 10.00 16.74 3.22
CA GLN A 32 9.50 17.79 2.34
C GLN A 32 8.04 18.11 2.66
N THR A 33 7.79 19.34 3.11
CA THR A 33 6.45 19.84 3.49
C THR A 33 5.89 20.91 2.55
N THR A 34 6.65 21.28 1.52
CA THR A 34 6.26 22.27 0.50
C THR A 34 6.28 21.60 -0.88
N PRO A 35 5.27 21.84 -1.76
CA PRO A 35 5.29 21.31 -3.12
C PRO A 35 6.54 21.76 -3.89
N ASN A 36 7.19 20.83 -4.58
CA ASN A 36 8.39 21.11 -5.38
C ASN A 36 8.41 20.38 -6.74
N GLY A 37 7.31 19.72 -7.12
CA GLY A 37 7.23 18.99 -8.39
C GLY A 37 7.97 17.65 -8.40
N ALA A 38 8.30 17.10 -7.22
CA ALA A 38 8.94 15.81 -7.09
C ALA A 38 8.41 15.04 -5.87
N VAL A 39 8.47 13.71 -5.93
CA VAL A 39 8.35 12.85 -4.74
C VAL A 39 9.75 12.56 -4.23
N ASN A 40 10.12 13.25 -3.15
CA ASN A 40 11.50 13.25 -2.65
C ASN A 40 11.83 11.96 -1.89
N GLY A 41 10.84 11.41 -1.19
CA GLY A 41 11.07 10.32 -0.25
C GLY A 41 12.02 10.71 0.88
N GLY A 42 12.75 9.74 1.42
CA GLY A 42 13.78 9.93 2.44
C GLY A 42 13.30 9.54 3.84
N GLY A 43 13.90 10.14 4.85
CA GLY A 43 13.43 10.02 6.23
C GLY A 43 12.37 11.07 6.57
N GLY A 44 11.53 10.79 7.55
CA GLY A 44 10.50 11.74 8.00
C GLY A 44 9.57 11.16 9.05
N VAL A 45 8.62 11.96 9.50
CA VAL A 45 7.60 11.54 10.47
C VAL A 45 6.34 11.13 9.73
N TRP A 46 5.78 9.98 10.09
CA TRP A 46 4.47 9.56 9.62
C TRP A 46 3.43 9.78 10.71
N ASP A 47 2.61 10.80 10.53
CA ASP A 47 1.49 11.15 11.40
C ASP A 47 0.34 11.80 10.62
N ALA A 48 -0.76 12.11 11.31
CA ALA A 48 -2.00 12.67 10.73
C ALA A 48 -2.00 14.20 10.59
N THR A 49 -0.88 14.88 10.88
CA THR A 49 -0.78 16.35 10.97
C THR A 49 0.36 16.93 10.14
N THR A 50 1.49 16.25 10.04
CA THR A 50 2.66 16.66 9.27
C THR A 50 2.34 16.58 7.78
N THR A 51 2.56 17.67 7.06
CA THR A 51 2.15 17.80 5.66
C THR A 51 3.20 17.28 4.68
N ASN A 52 3.63 16.03 4.83
CA ASN A 52 4.68 15.40 4.03
C ASN A 52 4.19 14.26 3.13
N TRP A 53 2.90 14.28 2.79
CA TRP A 53 2.31 13.41 1.79
C TRP A 53 1.96 14.20 0.54
N THR A 54 2.21 13.61 -0.63
CA THR A 54 2.00 14.28 -1.91
C THR A 54 1.30 13.36 -2.93
N ASP A 55 0.94 13.94 -4.08
CA ASP A 55 0.49 13.20 -5.25
C ASP A 55 1.69 12.66 -6.05
N PHE A 56 1.42 11.89 -7.11
CA PHE A 56 2.48 11.34 -7.94
C PHE A 56 3.37 12.42 -8.60
N PHE A 57 2.90 13.67 -8.70
CA PHE A 57 3.61 14.76 -9.36
C PHE A 57 4.39 15.65 -8.38
N GLY A 58 4.30 15.43 -7.06
CA GLY A 58 4.90 16.33 -6.07
C GLY A 58 4.24 17.71 -6.04
N SER A 59 2.99 17.84 -6.51
CA SER A 59 2.32 19.11 -6.75
C SER A 59 1.57 19.65 -5.53
N ILE A 60 1.35 18.79 -4.53
CA ILE A 60 0.67 19.10 -3.28
C ILE A 60 1.51 18.71 -2.06
N SER A 61 1.14 19.21 -0.89
CA SER A 61 1.70 18.78 0.40
C SER A 61 0.57 18.75 1.40
N THR A 62 0.30 17.56 1.92
CA THR A 62 -0.89 17.24 2.72
C THR A 62 -0.51 16.35 3.89
N ALA A 63 -1.33 16.38 4.94
CA ALA A 63 -1.22 15.39 6.00
C ALA A 63 -1.64 14.00 5.50
N TYR A 64 -1.24 12.96 6.22
CA TYR A 64 -1.65 11.59 5.90
C TYR A 64 -3.17 11.47 5.82
N ASP A 65 -3.69 11.02 4.68
CA ASP A 65 -5.11 10.72 4.50
C ASP A 65 -5.35 9.21 4.65
N PRO A 66 -6.05 8.75 5.70
CA PRO A 66 -6.42 7.34 5.82
C PRO A 66 -7.37 6.91 4.68
N LEU A 67 -8.15 7.81 4.09
CA LEU A 67 -9.13 7.48 3.05
C LEU A 67 -8.53 7.40 1.63
N SER A 68 -7.23 7.65 1.48
CA SER A 68 -6.48 7.43 0.23
C SER A 68 -6.65 5.98 -0.27
N ALA A 69 -6.62 5.72 -1.59
CA ALA A 69 -6.65 4.34 -2.09
C ALA A 69 -5.34 3.58 -1.83
N GLY A 70 -4.24 4.28 -1.56
CA GLY A 70 -2.95 3.63 -1.35
C GLY A 70 -1.90 4.56 -0.76
N THR A 71 -1.09 4.01 0.13
CA THR A 71 0.04 4.67 0.78
C THR A 71 1.33 4.12 0.19
N MET A 72 2.11 4.96 -0.49
CA MET A 72 3.30 4.53 -1.21
C MET A 72 4.59 5.09 -0.66
N PHE A 73 5.61 4.24 -0.64
CA PHE A 73 7.00 4.59 -0.38
C PHE A 73 7.87 4.27 -1.60
N GLY A 74 8.91 5.08 -1.84
CA GLY A 74 9.94 4.80 -2.84
C GLY A 74 9.61 5.13 -4.29
N SER A 75 8.35 5.46 -4.63
CA SER A 75 8.03 5.95 -5.97
C SER A 75 8.43 7.42 -6.10
N GLY A 76 9.27 7.76 -7.09
CA GLY A 76 9.78 9.12 -7.29
C GLY A 76 8.89 10.07 -8.09
N GLY A 77 7.71 9.62 -8.51
CA GLY A 77 6.94 10.39 -9.48
C GLY A 77 7.66 10.49 -10.84
N PRO A 78 7.30 11.46 -11.71
CA PRO A 78 7.87 11.60 -13.05
C PRO A 78 9.24 12.27 -13.08
N SER A 79 9.70 12.89 -11.99
CA SER A 79 10.93 13.69 -11.98
C SER A 79 11.70 13.50 -10.67
N THR A 80 12.81 12.76 -10.81
CA THR A 80 13.75 12.34 -9.76
C THR A 80 13.25 11.15 -8.95
N PRO A 81 13.97 10.02 -8.95
CA PRO A 81 13.57 8.91 -8.10
C PRO A 81 13.60 9.28 -6.62
N ALA A 82 12.61 8.80 -5.86
CA ALA A 82 12.59 9.01 -4.42
C ALA A 82 13.79 8.29 -3.77
N THR A 83 14.38 8.91 -2.78
CA THR A 83 15.37 8.28 -1.89
C THR A 83 14.63 7.55 -0.77
N GLY A 84 15.23 6.50 -0.23
CA GLY A 84 14.79 5.75 0.95
C GLY A 84 15.27 6.39 2.24
N GLY A 85 14.83 5.87 3.37
CA GLY A 85 15.23 6.40 4.67
C GLY A 85 14.39 5.88 5.80
N THR A 86 14.58 6.48 6.97
CA THR A 86 13.89 6.08 8.19
C THR A 86 12.63 6.90 8.39
N VAL A 87 11.48 6.22 8.31
CA VAL A 87 10.15 6.77 8.57
C VAL A 87 9.79 6.46 10.02
N THR A 88 9.55 7.49 10.81
CA THR A 88 9.18 7.35 12.22
C THR A 88 7.67 7.57 12.37
N VAL A 89 6.94 6.52 12.72
CA VAL A 89 5.52 6.59 13.06
C VAL A 89 5.40 7.25 14.44
N THR A 90 4.54 8.26 14.56
CA THR A 90 4.34 8.94 15.86
C THR A 90 3.87 7.97 16.95
N PRO A 91 4.14 8.27 18.24
CA PRO A 91 3.75 7.39 19.36
C PRO A 91 2.24 7.11 19.46
N SER A 92 1.39 8.02 18.97
CA SER A 92 -0.07 7.81 18.87
C SER A 92 -0.47 6.75 17.83
N GLY A 93 0.49 6.31 17.01
CA GLY A 93 0.30 5.38 15.91
C GLY A 93 -0.36 6.04 14.69
N VAL A 94 -0.49 5.25 13.62
CA VAL A 94 -1.25 5.59 12.41
C VAL A 94 -2.17 4.43 12.06
N GLN A 95 -3.40 4.75 11.67
CA GLN A 95 -4.36 3.76 11.19
C GLN A 95 -4.22 3.56 9.68
N LEU A 96 -4.05 2.30 9.26
CA LEU A 96 -3.99 1.90 7.86
C LEU A 96 -5.35 1.36 7.42
N THR A 97 -5.99 2.10 6.54
CA THR A 97 -7.24 1.72 5.85
C THR A 97 -7.00 1.38 4.38
N SER A 98 -5.81 1.69 3.85
CA SER A 98 -5.43 1.55 2.45
C SER A 98 -4.23 0.62 2.26
N LEU A 99 -3.98 0.24 0.99
CA LEU A 99 -2.84 -0.61 0.64
C LEU A 99 -1.54 0.14 0.94
N VAL A 100 -0.57 -0.54 1.55
CA VAL A 100 0.79 0.00 1.69
C VAL A 100 1.68 -0.65 0.65
N GLY A 101 2.26 0.16 -0.23
CA GLY A 101 3.15 -0.28 -1.29
C GLY A 101 4.55 0.29 -1.13
N PHE A 102 5.54 -0.50 -1.55
CA PHE A 102 6.94 -0.10 -1.63
C PHE A 102 7.39 -0.29 -3.07
N ASP A 103 7.85 0.79 -3.69
CA ASP A 103 8.42 0.80 -5.03
C ASP A 103 9.95 0.92 -4.96
N LEU A 104 10.61 0.66 -6.08
CA LEU A 104 12.06 0.84 -6.20
C LEU A 104 12.40 2.33 -6.13
N THR A 105 13.18 2.68 -5.11
CA THR A 105 13.91 3.96 -5.08
C THR A 105 14.90 3.96 -6.25
N GLY A 106 15.08 5.08 -6.92
CA GLY A 106 16.02 5.09 -8.06
C GLY A 106 17.48 5.27 -7.66
N ASP A 107 17.76 5.48 -6.38
CA ASP A 107 19.12 5.34 -5.82
C ASP A 107 19.36 3.95 -5.18
N GLY A 108 18.36 3.04 -5.23
CA GLY A 108 18.46 1.69 -4.67
C GLY A 108 18.46 1.63 -3.14
N SER A 109 18.22 2.73 -2.45
CA SER A 109 18.12 2.79 -1.00
C SER A 109 16.80 2.19 -0.48
N ILE A 110 16.75 1.82 0.79
CA ILE A 110 15.60 1.14 1.39
C ILE A 110 14.85 2.02 2.38
N TYR A 111 13.56 1.77 2.53
CA TYR A 111 12.76 2.33 3.61
C TYR A 111 12.84 1.47 4.85
N THR A 112 13.08 2.11 5.99
CA THR A 112 12.91 1.52 7.32
C THR A 112 11.76 2.23 8.02
N ILE A 113 10.73 1.49 8.43
CA ILE A 113 9.65 2.04 9.25
C ILE A 113 9.86 1.64 10.70
N GLN A 114 9.84 2.62 11.59
CA GLN A 114 10.05 2.44 13.03
C GLN A 114 9.12 3.36 13.84
N GLY A 115 9.10 3.21 15.17
CA GLY A 115 8.37 4.09 16.07
C GLY A 115 7.08 3.45 16.60
N GLY A 116 6.01 4.25 16.71
CA GLY A 116 4.71 3.82 17.23
C GLY A 116 4.00 2.78 16.36
N ASP A 117 2.76 2.45 16.73
CA ASP A 117 2.02 1.35 16.11
C ASP A 117 1.44 1.72 14.74
N LEU A 118 1.63 0.84 13.75
CA LEU A 118 0.80 0.80 12.54
C LEU A 118 -0.39 -0.12 12.79
N ARG A 119 -1.60 0.45 12.80
CA ARG A 119 -2.83 -0.26 13.16
C ARG A 119 -3.65 -0.50 11.92
N LEU A 120 -3.82 -1.77 11.54
CA LEU A 120 -4.74 -2.12 10.45
C LEU A 120 -6.17 -1.83 10.89
N ALA A 121 -6.91 -1.09 10.06
CA ALA A 121 -8.34 -0.94 10.25
C ALA A 121 -9.06 -2.29 10.07
N PRO A 122 -10.14 -2.56 10.81
CA PRO A 122 -10.99 -3.71 10.55
C PRO A 122 -11.46 -3.72 9.09
N GLY A 123 -11.11 -4.76 8.34
CA GLY A 123 -11.42 -4.86 6.90
C GLY A 123 -10.39 -4.21 5.96
N GLY A 124 -9.28 -3.69 6.47
CA GLY A 124 -8.17 -3.17 5.65
C GLY A 124 -7.50 -4.25 4.79
N PRO A 125 -6.67 -3.85 3.82
CA PRO A 125 -6.09 -4.77 2.86
C PRO A 125 -5.20 -5.82 3.54
N ARG A 126 -5.49 -7.09 3.23
CA ARG A 126 -4.71 -8.23 3.70
C ARG A 126 -3.50 -8.39 2.80
N SER A 127 -2.30 -8.43 3.35
CA SER A 127 -1.13 -8.93 2.63
C SER A 127 -1.35 -10.41 2.32
N SER A 128 -1.37 -10.79 1.03
CA SER A 128 -1.37 -12.20 0.60
C SER A 128 0.08 -12.68 0.51
N PRO A 129 0.56 -13.56 1.41
CA PRO A 129 1.80 -14.27 1.15
C PRO A 129 1.48 -15.35 0.11
N THR A 130 1.77 -15.10 -1.18
CA THR A 130 1.88 -16.21 -2.14
C THR A 130 3.15 -16.97 -1.83
N MET A 131 3.12 -17.81 -0.80
CA MET A 131 4.12 -18.84 -0.60
C MET A 131 3.80 -19.95 -1.61
N SER A 132 4.61 -20.07 -2.65
CA SER A 132 4.55 -21.20 -3.59
C SER A 132 4.88 -22.48 -2.81
N GLN A 133 3.87 -23.12 -2.22
CA GLN A 133 3.99 -24.47 -1.69
C GLN A 133 4.11 -25.42 -2.88
N GLY A 134 5.35 -25.81 -3.19
CA GLY A 134 5.59 -26.95 -4.08
C GLY A 134 4.86 -28.20 -3.55
N PRO A 135 4.31 -29.04 -4.43
CA PRO A 135 3.47 -30.17 -4.03
C PRO A 135 4.25 -31.16 -3.15
N GLY A 136 3.74 -31.37 -1.93
CA GLY A 136 4.37 -32.18 -0.90
C GLY A 136 4.27 -33.69 -1.14
N THR A 137 5.38 -34.41 -0.94
CA THR A 137 5.37 -35.84 -0.65
C THR A 137 5.50 -36.08 0.85
N ARG A 138 4.36 -36.42 1.44
CA ARG A 138 4.11 -36.85 2.81
C ARG A 138 4.85 -38.16 3.14
N ARG A 139 5.73 -38.16 4.17
CA ARG A 139 5.99 -39.35 5.01
C ARG A 139 6.03 -38.96 6.48
N GLN A 140 4.83 -38.89 7.03
CA GLN A 140 4.51 -38.79 8.45
C GLN A 140 4.90 -40.13 9.12
N ARG A 141 5.95 -40.17 9.96
CA ARG A 141 6.14 -41.24 10.95
C ARG A 141 5.47 -40.79 12.25
N SER A 142 4.42 -41.51 12.64
CA SER A 142 3.72 -41.33 13.91
C SER A 142 4.63 -41.64 15.11
N PRO A 143 4.63 -40.84 16.19
CA PRO A 143 5.15 -41.26 17.48
C PRO A 143 4.08 -42.07 18.23
N ARG A 144 4.38 -43.32 18.56
CA ARG A 144 3.51 -44.17 19.42
C ARG A 144 3.99 -44.00 20.86
N ALA A 145 3.22 -43.28 21.68
CA ALA A 145 3.37 -43.32 23.13
C ALA A 145 2.78 -44.64 23.66
N SER A 146 3.46 -45.29 24.59
CA SER A 146 2.86 -46.32 25.45
C SER A 146 3.46 -46.25 26.86
N LEU A 147 2.55 -46.27 27.84
CA LEU A 147 2.72 -45.96 29.25
C LEU A 147 3.27 -47.14 30.08
N ALA A 148 4.10 -46.81 31.08
CA ALA A 148 4.39 -47.40 32.40
C ALA A 148 4.15 -48.90 32.73
N ALA A 149 5.12 -49.50 33.44
CA ALA A 149 4.87 -50.37 34.60
C ALA A 149 6.07 -50.36 35.57
N ALA A 150 5.77 -50.18 36.86
CA ALA A 150 6.70 -50.15 37.98
C ALA A 150 7.28 -51.53 38.32
N ALA A 151 8.50 -51.57 38.87
CA ALA A 151 9.05 -52.76 39.50
C ALA A 151 9.69 -52.40 40.86
N SER A 152 9.11 -52.95 41.91
CA SER A 152 9.71 -53.29 43.21
C SER A 152 8.82 -54.39 43.81
N PRO A 153 9.31 -55.31 44.64
CA PRO A 153 10.63 -55.40 45.28
C PRO A 153 11.66 -56.29 44.54
#